data_AF-A0A6G5AAQ3-F1
#
_entry.id   AF-A0A6G5AAQ3-F1
#
_cell.length_a   1.000
_cell.length_b   1.000
_cell.length_c   1.000
_cell.angle_alpha   90.00
_cell.angle_beta   90.00
_cell.angle_gamma   90.00
#
_symmetry.space_group_name_H-M   'P 1'
#
loop_
_entity.id
_entity.type
_entity.pdbx_description
1 polymer ?
#
loop_
_entity_poly.entity_id
_entity_poly.type
_entity_poly.pdbx_seq_one_letter_code
_entity_poly.pdbx_strand_id
1 'polypeptide(L)'
;MGVEPTMSQRQVSFAPHELIFDKKFDVALRLSQAEVVYAKLTSDNIDIDEKVLLRACRHAGISRDIKAWRVNYHAFPEIYLACISLPIASRADNHMMTVINVMSLVAECQIGWNFNCMKSSLQVSLSSYIQQMRDRVHSTHSIHKLVTVKKLLDDLVRKIPVVDGPRQREETQDDYIARVAKLSFFHSPQLGLSVAWSRRSCVIRTASGITLLPRSYILLVHNKMMDILSVLVYAALCPPQIYSLDLLSITEKFVFEWMTLAQQFQQKFFDISKVWEGICIGESLYEVEGEGNREFLRTINAGLYEKTGFLYEGSHLRQLCRSAPLAVKHELSCLSKIAGHPFVDMELTAETLRIKVTEDKFINIGKVERAKLYATESFIREYRKREGKWPPVQFQLGANPSLIAARDQNKDPKNITHHKQYGAIRIADYALVNLLPCLEFDWVENFVPFIKDRTVSFLRDEVLKVYFPEDEEDSEGKYRPDWSQTRALLLYLLWPNDVTDHKEYMKQFVAGEWDLICPYLVIRLVPKERNIR
;
A
#
# COMPACT_ATOMS: atom_id res chain seq x y z
N MET A 1 54.49 -23.64 0.57
CA MET A 1 53.51 -23.36 1.65
C MET A 1 53.37 -21.85 1.76
N GLY A 2 52.40 -21.27 1.06
CA GLY A 2 52.04 -19.86 1.18
C GLY A 2 50.72 -19.81 1.91
N VAL A 3 50.72 -19.22 3.11
CA VAL A 3 49.53 -19.05 3.95
C VAL A 3 48.69 -17.93 3.34
N GLU A 4 47.48 -18.26 2.88
CA GLU A 4 46.46 -17.26 2.55
C GLU A 4 46.07 -16.49 3.82
N PRO A 5 45.90 -15.15 3.74
CA PRO A 5 45.45 -14.38 4.89
C PRO A 5 43.99 -14.71 5.18
N THR A 6 43.74 -15.33 6.32
CA THR A 6 42.41 -15.53 6.88
C THR A 6 41.74 -14.17 7.09
N MET A 7 40.67 -13.91 6.34
CA MET A 7 39.78 -12.78 6.59
C MET A 7 39.24 -12.89 8.02
N SER A 8 39.55 -11.90 8.85
CA SER A 8 39.06 -11.78 10.22
C SER A 8 37.53 -11.81 10.25
N GLN A 9 36.96 -12.82 10.92
CA GLN A 9 35.52 -12.94 11.22
C GLN A 9 34.92 -11.76 12.01
N ARG A 10 35.72 -10.76 12.41
CA ARG A 10 35.26 -9.57 13.14
C ARG A 10 34.86 -8.39 12.24
N GLN A 11 35.10 -8.46 10.93
CA GLN A 11 34.58 -7.47 9.99
C GLN A 11 33.43 -8.08 9.22
N VAL A 12 32.22 -7.91 9.74
CA VAL A 12 31.00 -8.07 8.95
C VAL A 12 31.08 -7.05 7.81
N SER A 13 30.99 -7.50 6.56
CA SER A 13 31.18 -6.68 5.34
C SER A 13 30.09 -5.63 5.11
N PHE A 14 29.16 -5.48 6.05
CA PHE A 14 28.05 -4.55 6.04
C PHE A 14 27.78 -4.12 7.49
N ALA A 15 27.37 -2.87 7.68
CA ALA A 15 27.06 -2.39 9.03
C ALA A 15 25.67 -2.91 9.46
N PRO A 16 25.46 -3.32 10.73
CA PRO A 16 24.18 -3.90 11.17
C PRO A 16 22.93 -3.04 10.88
N HIS A 17 23.09 -1.72 10.84
CA HIS A 17 21.99 -0.80 10.49
C HIS A 17 21.56 -0.90 9.02
N GLU A 18 22.42 -1.36 8.11
CA GLU A 18 22.07 -1.61 6.70
C GLU A 18 21.20 -2.86 6.51
N LEU A 19 21.26 -3.81 7.46
CA LEU A 19 20.40 -5.00 7.49
C LEU A 19 19.02 -4.71 8.07
N ILE A 20 18.94 -3.78 9.03
CA ILE A 20 17.70 -3.44 9.76
C ILE A 20 16.88 -2.41 8.98
N PHE A 21 17.52 -1.57 8.17
CA PHE A 21 16.84 -0.55 7.39
C PHE A 21 16.12 -1.15 6.18
N ASP A 22 14.79 -1.08 6.18
CA ASP A 22 14.00 -1.45 5.00
C ASP A 22 14.20 -0.41 3.89
N LYS A 23 14.72 -0.87 2.75
CA LYS A 23 14.90 -0.05 1.54
C LYS A 23 13.61 0.06 0.73
N LYS A 24 12.57 -0.67 1.11
CA LYS A 24 11.23 -0.57 0.55
C LYS A 24 10.46 0.53 1.27
N PHE A 25 9.64 1.23 0.50
CA PHE A 25 8.65 2.16 1.04
C PHE A 25 7.40 1.36 1.39
N ASP A 26 7.06 1.31 2.68
CA ASP A 26 5.91 0.58 3.23
C ASP A 26 5.10 1.40 4.27
N VAL A 27 5.42 2.70 4.39
CA VAL A 27 4.86 3.59 5.42
C VAL A 27 4.00 4.68 4.79
N ALA A 28 2.78 4.84 5.32
CA ALA A 28 1.93 5.97 4.96
C ALA A 28 2.58 7.31 5.37
N LEU A 29 2.62 8.27 4.45
CA LEU A 29 3.10 9.62 4.72
C LEU A 29 2.06 10.39 5.54
N ARG A 30 2.44 10.89 6.70
CA ARG A 30 1.52 11.65 7.57
C ARG A 30 1.70 13.14 7.35
N LEU A 31 0.59 13.85 7.20
CA LEU A 31 0.57 15.29 7.04
C LEU A 31 1.18 16.01 8.26
N SER A 32 0.82 15.59 9.46
CA SER A 32 1.30 16.20 10.72
C SER A 32 2.80 16.07 10.96
N GLN A 33 3.49 15.10 10.34
CA GLN A 33 4.91 14.85 10.62
C GLN A 33 5.79 16.03 10.21
N ALA A 34 5.59 16.56 9.01
CA ALA A 34 6.37 17.71 8.54
C ALA A 34 5.94 19.01 9.24
N GLU A 35 4.66 19.13 9.63
CA GLU A 35 4.13 20.28 10.36
C GLU A 35 4.70 20.39 11.78
N VAL A 36 4.79 19.27 12.50
CA VAL A 36 5.42 19.22 13.83
C VAL A 36 6.89 19.63 13.76
N VAL A 37 7.62 19.14 12.76
CA VAL A 37 9.03 19.52 12.55
C VAL A 37 9.14 21.00 12.19
N TYR A 38 8.26 21.51 11.33
CA TYR A 38 8.22 22.92 10.99
C TYR A 38 7.98 23.81 12.22
N ALA A 39 6.98 23.47 13.04
CA ALA A 39 6.66 24.18 14.27
C ALA A 39 7.85 24.23 15.24
N LYS A 40 8.53 23.08 15.43
CA LYS A 40 9.76 23.00 16.24
C LYS A 40 10.86 23.91 15.72
N LEU A 41 11.15 23.84 14.43
CA LEU A 41 12.18 24.66 13.77
C LEU A 41 11.92 26.17 13.88
N THR A 42 10.65 26.58 13.96
CA THR A 42 10.26 27.99 14.17
C THR A 42 10.19 28.42 15.63
N SER A 43 10.33 27.49 16.56
CA SER A 43 10.31 27.72 18.02
C SER A 43 11.71 27.54 18.62
N ASP A 44 11.89 27.88 19.89
CA ASP A 44 13.15 27.63 20.61
C ASP A 44 13.32 26.14 21.02
N ASN A 45 12.34 25.28 20.75
CA ASN A 45 12.33 23.87 21.14
C ASN A 45 12.87 22.94 20.02
N ILE A 46 14.15 23.13 19.66
CA ILE A 46 14.83 22.36 18.61
C ILE A 46 15.58 21.17 19.21
N ASP A 47 15.21 19.95 18.82
CA ASP A 47 15.88 18.73 19.28
C ASP A 47 17.12 18.36 18.44
N ILE A 48 17.79 17.26 18.80
CA ILE A 48 19.00 16.79 18.11
C ILE A 48 18.73 16.53 16.62
N ASP A 49 17.56 15.99 16.28
CA ASP A 49 17.20 15.60 14.92
C ASP A 49 17.08 16.84 14.01
N GLU A 50 16.42 17.89 14.51
CA GLU A 50 16.29 19.15 13.78
C GLU A 50 17.63 19.89 13.65
N LYS A 51 18.51 19.81 14.67
CA LYS A 51 19.89 20.34 14.58
C LYS A 51 20.71 19.64 13.49
N VAL A 52 20.59 18.32 13.39
CA VAL A 52 21.20 17.54 12.30
C VAL A 52 20.66 18.00 10.95
N LEU A 53 19.34 18.14 10.82
CA LEU A 53 18.70 18.57 9.57
C LEU A 53 19.21 19.93 9.09
N LEU A 54 19.22 20.94 9.96
CA LEU A 54 19.67 22.30 9.63
C LEU A 54 21.15 22.34 9.23
N ARG A 55 22.00 21.55 9.91
CA ARG A 55 23.42 21.44 9.58
C ARG A 55 23.64 20.68 8.27
N ALA A 56 22.85 19.64 7.99
CA ALA A 56 22.86 18.93 6.71
C ALA A 56 22.40 19.84 5.55
N CYS A 57 21.40 20.70 5.77
CA CYS A 57 20.97 21.70 4.78
C CYS A 57 22.11 22.64 4.36
N ARG A 58 22.98 23.03 5.30
CA ARG A 58 24.18 23.83 5.01
C ARG A 58 25.14 23.10 4.06
N HIS A 59 25.36 21.81 4.28
CA HIS A 59 26.19 20.99 3.40
C HIS A 59 25.54 20.77 2.02
N ALA A 60 24.21 20.69 1.96
CA ALA A 60 23.44 20.53 0.73
C ALA A 60 23.26 21.83 -0.10
N GLY A 61 23.72 22.99 0.41
CA GLY A 61 23.48 24.29 -0.21
C GLY A 61 22.00 24.68 -0.24
N ILE A 62 21.24 24.27 0.77
CA ILE A 62 19.81 24.58 0.94
C ILE A 62 19.69 25.76 1.91
N SER A 63 18.87 26.76 1.56
CA SER A 63 18.61 27.91 2.43
C SER A 63 18.05 27.46 3.78
N ARG A 64 18.56 28.03 4.87
CA ARG A 64 18.06 27.80 6.23
C ARG A 64 16.99 28.81 6.65
N ASP A 65 16.51 29.62 5.71
CA ASP A 65 15.31 30.42 5.94
C ASP A 65 14.08 29.50 5.95
N ILE A 66 13.72 29.03 7.14
CA ILE A 66 12.64 28.06 7.37
C ILE A 66 11.31 28.62 6.87
N LYS A 67 11.10 29.96 6.92
CA LYS A 67 9.86 30.60 6.46
C LYS A 67 9.63 30.43 4.96
N ALA A 68 10.68 30.19 4.19
CA ALA A 68 10.60 29.92 2.76
C ALA A 68 10.32 28.44 2.45
N TRP A 69 10.30 27.55 3.44
CA TRP A 69 10.08 26.12 3.23
C TRP A 69 8.60 25.82 3.11
N ARG A 70 8.23 25.11 2.04
CA ARG A 70 6.88 24.54 1.90
C ARG A 70 6.80 23.23 2.69
N VAL A 71 5.67 22.95 3.30
CA VAL A 71 5.43 21.71 4.05
C VAL A 71 4.52 20.81 3.22
N ASN A 72 4.80 19.50 3.19
CA ASN A 72 3.93 18.52 2.52
C ASN A 72 3.65 18.79 1.02
N TYR A 73 4.57 19.47 0.32
CA TYR A 73 4.48 19.67 -1.13
C TYR A 73 4.91 18.39 -1.86
N HIS A 74 4.12 17.97 -2.85
CA HIS A 74 4.37 16.74 -3.59
C HIS A 74 5.43 16.99 -4.67
N ALA A 75 6.71 16.86 -4.29
CA ALA A 75 7.87 17.17 -5.14
C ALA A 75 8.21 16.10 -6.19
N PHE A 76 7.74 14.86 -6.02
CA PHE A 76 8.08 13.73 -6.91
C PHE A 76 7.78 13.99 -8.40
N PRO A 77 6.62 14.55 -8.81
CA PRO A 77 6.32 14.79 -10.22
C PRO A 77 7.31 15.75 -10.87
N GLU A 78 7.75 16.79 -10.14
CA GLU A 78 8.76 17.72 -10.62
C GLU A 78 10.11 17.02 -10.83
N ILE A 79 10.51 16.15 -9.90
CA ILE A 79 11.75 15.36 -10.01
C ILE A 79 11.70 14.45 -11.24
N TYR A 80 10.56 13.80 -11.50
CA TYR A 80 10.35 12.99 -12.69
C TYR A 80 10.43 13.83 -13.97
N LEU A 81 9.73 14.98 -14.02
CA LEU A 81 9.71 15.87 -15.18
C LEU A 81 11.12 16.46 -15.47
N ALA A 82 11.90 16.74 -14.43
CA ALA A 82 13.31 17.10 -14.56
C ALA A 82 14.15 15.95 -15.13
N CYS A 83 13.94 14.72 -14.67
CA CYS A 83 14.62 13.52 -15.17
C CYS A 83 14.40 13.33 -16.68
N ILE A 84 13.16 13.37 -17.15
CA ILE A 84 12.86 13.17 -18.58
C ILE A 84 13.34 14.34 -19.45
N SER A 85 13.68 15.48 -18.86
CA SER A 85 14.26 16.64 -19.54
C SER A 85 15.78 16.55 -19.66
N LEU A 86 16.43 15.59 -19.01
CA LEU A 86 17.88 15.39 -19.09
C LEU A 86 18.35 15.04 -20.50
N PRO A 87 19.61 15.38 -20.84
CA PRO A 87 20.26 14.83 -22.02
C PRO A 87 20.44 13.30 -21.87
N ILE A 88 20.50 12.60 -23.00
CA ILE A 88 20.71 11.16 -23.02
C ILE A 88 22.17 10.88 -22.65
N ALA A 89 22.39 10.02 -21.65
CA ALA A 89 23.71 9.56 -21.27
C ALA A 89 24.34 8.68 -22.36
N SER A 90 25.62 8.33 -22.20
CA SER A 90 26.30 7.44 -23.16
C SER A 90 25.55 6.13 -23.33
N ARG A 91 25.34 5.73 -24.59
CA ARG A 91 24.71 4.44 -24.95
C ARG A 91 25.49 3.21 -24.50
N ALA A 92 26.74 3.39 -24.05
CA ALA A 92 27.60 2.35 -23.49
C ALA A 92 27.53 2.27 -21.94
N ASP A 93 26.47 2.79 -21.30
CA ASP A 93 26.32 2.69 -19.85
C ASP A 93 26.18 1.22 -19.40
N ASN A 94 27.08 0.78 -18.52
CA ASN A 94 27.05 -0.56 -17.93
C ASN A 94 25.72 -0.89 -17.22
N HIS A 95 25.04 0.11 -16.62
CA HIS A 95 23.74 -0.10 -15.97
C HIS A 95 22.63 -0.32 -17.00
N MET A 96 22.71 0.34 -18.15
CA MET A 96 21.81 0.05 -19.27
C MET A 96 21.99 -1.39 -19.72
N MET A 97 23.24 -1.86 -19.85
CA MET A 97 23.51 -3.26 -20.16
C MET A 97 23.00 -4.22 -19.08
N THR A 98 23.11 -3.87 -17.80
CA THR A 98 22.50 -4.65 -16.70
C THR A 98 20.99 -4.74 -16.84
N VAL A 99 20.30 -3.63 -17.10
CA VAL A 99 18.84 -3.62 -17.33
C VAL A 99 18.48 -4.50 -18.52
N ILE A 100 19.18 -4.34 -19.65
CA ILE A 100 18.97 -5.14 -20.85
C ILE A 100 19.20 -6.63 -20.58
N ASN A 101 20.24 -7.00 -19.82
CA ASN A 101 20.56 -8.39 -19.50
C ASN A 101 19.49 -9.02 -18.60
N VAL A 102 19.07 -8.33 -17.53
CA VAL A 102 18.01 -8.80 -16.62
C VAL A 102 16.69 -8.94 -17.38
N MET A 103 16.33 -7.93 -18.17
CA MET A 103 15.15 -7.94 -19.03
C MET A 103 15.19 -9.12 -20.02
N SER A 104 16.33 -9.34 -20.69
CA SER A 104 16.50 -10.42 -21.66
C SER A 104 16.28 -11.78 -20.99
N LEU A 105 16.86 -11.99 -19.81
CA LEU A 105 16.70 -13.23 -19.04
C LEU A 105 15.24 -13.45 -18.62
N VAL A 106 14.55 -12.40 -18.17
CA VAL A 106 13.13 -12.49 -17.79
C VAL A 106 12.28 -12.85 -19.01
N ALA A 107 12.49 -12.19 -20.14
CA ALA A 107 11.78 -12.47 -21.39
C ALA A 107 12.06 -13.89 -21.90
N GLU A 108 13.32 -14.33 -21.82
CA GLU A 108 13.74 -15.69 -22.18
C GLU A 108 13.00 -16.75 -21.35
N CYS A 109 12.95 -16.56 -20.02
CA CYS A 109 12.22 -17.46 -19.13
C CYS A 109 10.72 -17.49 -19.43
N GLN A 110 10.08 -16.33 -19.59
CA GLN A 110 8.64 -16.23 -19.82
C GLN A 110 8.23 -16.81 -21.17
N ILE A 111 8.94 -16.44 -22.23
CA ILE A 111 8.64 -16.91 -23.58
C ILE A 111 9.03 -18.39 -23.71
N GLY A 112 10.14 -18.82 -23.14
CA GLY A 112 10.54 -20.23 -23.08
C GLY A 112 9.48 -21.09 -22.40
N TRP A 113 8.93 -20.63 -21.27
CA TRP A 113 7.81 -21.29 -20.61
C TRP A 113 6.56 -21.40 -21.51
N ASN A 114 6.18 -20.30 -22.16
CA ASN A 114 5.03 -20.30 -23.08
C ASN A 114 5.27 -21.22 -24.28
N PHE A 115 6.48 -21.25 -24.82
CA PHE A 115 6.87 -22.09 -25.96
C PHE A 115 6.88 -23.58 -25.65
N ASN A 116 7.21 -23.97 -24.41
CA ASN A 116 7.11 -25.36 -23.97
C ASN A 116 5.68 -25.91 -24.07
N CYS A 117 4.67 -25.03 -24.04
CA CYS A 117 3.26 -25.37 -24.18
C CYS A 117 2.75 -25.28 -25.64
N MET A 118 3.60 -24.87 -26.60
CA MET A 118 3.21 -24.67 -28.00
C MET A 118 3.84 -25.71 -28.94
N LYS A 119 3.15 -25.99 -30.05
CA LYS A 119 3.71 -26.78 -31.16
C LYS A 119 4.93 -26.05 -31.75
N SER A 120 5.99 -26.80 -32.05
CA SER A 120 7.24 -26.27 -32.62
C SER A 120 7.04 -25.45 -33.90
N SER A 121 6.05 -25.78 -34.72
CA SER A 121 5.71 -25.04 -35.94
C SER A 121 5.18 -23.62 -35.71
N LEU A 122 4.74 -23.30 -34.48
CA LEU A 122 4.23 -21.99 -34.08
C LEU A 122 5.25 -21.19 -33.26
N GLN A 123 6.42 -21.76 -33.00
CA GLN A 123 7.47 -21.09 -32.22
C GLN A 123 8.24 -20.11 -33.10
N VAL A 124 8.43 -18.90 -32.59
CA VAL A 124 9.26 -17.88 -33.23
C VAL A 124 10.69 -18.02 -32.71
N SER A 125 11.70 -17.58 -33.48
CA SER A 125 13.08 -17.57 -32.99
C SER A 125 13.22 -16.67 -31.75
N LEU A 126 13.47 -17.29 -30.59
CA LEU A 126 13.61 -16.60 -29.31
C LEU A 126 14.79 -15.61 -29.34
N SER A 127 15.90 -15.99 -29.97
CA SER A 127 17.07 -15.13 -30.10
C SER A 127 16.78 -13.88 -30.94
N SER A 128 16.02 -14.04 -32.04
CA SER A 128 15.59 -12.89 -32.86
C SER A 128 14.64 -11.98 -32.08
N TYR A 129 13.70 -12.54 -31.33
CA TYR A 129 12.77 -11.75 -30.51
C TYR A 129 13.52 -10.94 -29.46
N ILE A 130 14.38 -11.61 -28.69
CA ILE A 130 15.18 -10.97 -27.64
C ILE A 130 16.04 -9.85 -28.26
N GLN A 131 16.71 -10.10 -29.40
CA GLN A 131 17.53 -9.07 -30.03
C GLN A 131 16.73 -7.82 -30.42
N GLN A 132 15.56 -7.99 -31.03
CA GLN A 132 14.66 -6.86 -31.36
C GLN A 132 14.24 -6.08 -30.10
N MET A 133 13.95 -6.78 -29.01
CA MET A 133 13.59 -6.14 -27.75
C MET A 133 14.76 -5.38 -27.11
N ARG A 134 15.98 -5.94 -27.17
CA ARG A 134 17.21 -5.26 -26.72
C ARG A 134 17.41 -3.95 -27.49
N ASP A 135 17.27 -3.99 -28.81
CA ASP A 135 17.43 -2.82 -29.67
C ASP A 135 16.37 -1.75 -29.34
N ARG A 136 15.13 -2.17 -29.10
CA ARG A 136 14.05 -1.24 -28.73
C ARG A 136 14.30 -0.56 -27.38
N VAL A 137 14.63 -1.31 -26.34
CA VAL A 137 14.98 -0.73 -25.03
C VAL A 137 16.19 0.20 -25.14
N HIS A 138 17.22 -0.22 -25.87
CA HIS A 138 18.43 0.59 -26.09
C HIS A 138 18.15 1.87 -26.90
N SER A 139 17.17 1.86 -27.79
CA SER A 139 16.79 3.06 -28.56
C SER A 139 15.91 4.05 -27.77
N THR A 140 15.35 3.65 -26.64
CA THR A 140 14.32 4.44 -25.93
C THR A 140 14.92 5.51 -25.03
N HIS A 141 14.71 6.79 -25.37
CA HIS A 141 15.30 7.91 -24.63
C HIS A 141 14.86 7.99 -23.17
N SER A 142 13.58 7.75 -22.87
CA SER A 142 13.07 7.85 -21.49
C SER A 142 13.69 6.80 -20.57
N ILE A 143 13.92 5.58 -21.08
CA ILE A 143 14.58 4.50 -20.33
C ILE A 143 16.03 4.89 -20.01
N HIS A 144 16.78 5.44 -20.97
CA HIS A 144 18.15 5.94 -20.73
C HIS A 144 18.22 7.00 -19.63
N LYS A 145 17.29 7.95 -19.65
CA LYS A 145 17.20 9.01 -18.64
C LYS A 145 16.88 8.43 -17.27
N LEU A 146 15.92 7.52 -17.18
CA LEU A 146 15.55 6.84 -15.93
C LEU A 146 16.67 5.96 -15.38
N VAL A 147 17.43 5.25 -16.22
CA VAL A 147 18.60 4.46 -15.79
C VAL A 147 19.71 5.36 -15.23
N THR A 148 19.93 6.53 -15.86
CA THR A 148 20.88 7.52 -15.35
C THR A 148 20.48 8.01 -13.96
N VAL A 149 19.19 8.34 -13.78
CA VAL A 149 18.65 8.81 -12.51
C VAL A 149 18.57 7.71 -11.46
N LYS A 150 18.33 6.47 -11.87
CA LYS A 150 18.40 5.30 -10.97
C LYS A 150 19.72 5.27 -10.23
N LYS A 151 20.84 5.42 -10.92
CA LYS A 151 22.18 5.42 -10.30
C LYS A 151 22.30 6.51 -9.23
N LEU A 152 21.85 7.73 -9.55
CA LEU A 152 21.88 8.86 -8.63
C LEU A 152 21.01 8.60 -7.38
N LEU A 153 19.83 8.02 -7.55
CA LEU A 153 18.90 7.73 -6.46
C LEU A 153 19.34 6.50 -5.65
N ASP A 154 19.95 5.48 -6.26
CA ASP A 154 20.57 4.36 -5.55
C ASP A 154 21.66 4.87 -4.58
N ASP A 155 22.50 5.79 -5.05
CA ASP A 155 23.56 6.41 -4.23
C ASP A 155 22.98 7.25 -3.09
N LEU A 156 21.84 7.94 -3.30
CA LEU A 156 21.10 8.63 -2.25
C LEU A 156 20.55 7.63 -1.22
N VAL A 157 19.82 6.60 -1.66
CA VAL A 157 19.17 5.62 -0.76
C VAL A 157 20.18 4.85 0.08
N ARG A 158 21.35 4.51 -0.48
CA ARG A 158 22.44 3.86 0.26
C ARG A 158 22.98 4.70 1.42
N LYS A 159 22.89 6.03 1.35
CA LYS A 159 23.37 6.94 2.40
C LYS A 159 22.35 7.22 3.49
N ILE A 160 21.06 6.95 3.26
CA ILE A 160 19.99 7.22 4.24
C ILE A 160 20.24 6.55 5.60
N PRO A 161 20.64 5.26 5.69
CA PRO A 161 20.75 4.55 6.96
C PRO A 161 21.82 5.11 7.92
N VAL A 162 22.75 5.91 7.42
CA VAL A 162 23.88 6.44 8.21
C VAL A 162 23.41 7.25 9.43
N VAL A 163 22.26 7.93 9.32
CA VAL A 163 21.66 8.73 10.40
C VAL A 163 21.07 7.88 11.53
N ASP A 164 20.83 6.59 11.30
CA ASP A 164 20.32 5.65 12.29
C ASP A 164 21.45 5.02 13.12
N GLY A 165 22.72 5.30 12.76
CA GLY A 165 23.90 4.82 13.49
C GLY A 165 24.00 5.41 14.90
N PRO A 166 24.41 4.61 15.91
CA PRO A 166 24.56 5.10 17.27
C PRO A 166 25.68 6.12 17.40
N ARG A 167 25.64 6.90 18.48
CA ARG A 167 26.75 7.77 18.90
C ARG A 167 27.97 6.92 19.25
N GLN A 168 29.15 7.36 18.83
CA GLN A 168 30.40 6.66 19.11
C GLN A 168 30.81 6.87 20.58
N ARG A 169 31.64 5.96 21.11
CA ARG A 169 32.15 6.07 22.48
C ARG A 169 32.97 7.36 22.59
N GLU A 170 32.74 8.15 23.65
CA GLU A 170 33.42 9.44 23.92
C GLU A 170 33.12 10.59 22.94
N GLU A 171 32.33 10.36 21.88
CA GLU A 171 31.86 11.43 20.97
C GLU A 171 30.99 12.41 21.75
N THR A 172 31.13 13.73 21.60
CA THR A 172 30.19 14.71 22.19
C THR A 172 28.88 14.79 21.40
N GLN A 173 27.84 15.44 21.93
CA GLN A 173 26.59 15.61 21.18
C GLN A 173 26.79 16.46 19.92
N ASP A 174 27.60 17.51 20.01
CA ASP A 174 27.89 18.38 18.87
C ASP A 174 28.77 17.71 17.82
N ASP A 175 29.71 16.85 18.25
CA ASP A 175 30.51 16.02 17.35
C ASP A 175 29.63 15.02 16.60
N TYR A 176 28.70 14.37 17.32
CA TYR A 176 27.70 13.49 16.71
C TYR A 176 26.88 14.23 15.66
N ILE A 177 26.32 15.40 16.00
CA ILE A 177 25.55 16.23 15.06
C ILE A 177 26.41 16.61 13.85
N ALA A 178 27.67 17.01 14.06
CA ALA A 178 28.60 17.39 13.00
C ALA A 178 28.89 16.23 12.04
N ARG A 179 29.24 15.06 12.59
CA ARG A 179 29.57 13.86 11.82
C ARG A 179 28.38 13.39 11.00
N VAL A 180 27.22 13.26 11.64
CA VAL A 180 26.00 12.79 10.98
C VAL A 180 25.55 13.77 9.91
N ALA A 181 25.48 15.07 10.20
CA ALA A 181 25.08 16.08 9.22
C ALA A 181 26.00 16.16 7.99
N LYS A 182 27.30 15.89 8.15
CA LYS A 182 28.26 15.81 7.03
C LYS A 182 28.00 14.63 6.10
N LEU A 183 27.24 13.63 6.55
CA LEU A 183 26.91 12.43 5.76
C LEU A 183 25.44 12.42 5.30
N SER A 184 24.57 13.18 5.95
CA SER A 184 23.12 13.21 5.69
C SER A 184 22.69 14.20 4.62
N PHE A 185 23.41 14.26 3.50
CA PHE A 185 23.02 15.10 2.37
C PHE A 185 23.37 14.49 1.02
N PHE A 186 22.70 15.00 -0.01
CA PHE A 186 22.89 14.63 -1.41
C PHE A 186 22.69 15.85 -2.29
N HIS A 187 23.53 15.97 -3.32
CA HIS A 187 23.41 17.01 -4.32
C HIS A 187 23.62 16.40 -5.71
N SER A 188 22.66 16.63 -6.61
CA SER A 188 22.75 16.29 -8.02
C SER A 188 22.53 17.55 -8.85
N PRO A 189 23.61 18.16 -9.39
CA PRO A 189 23.49 19.28 -10.32
C PRO A 189 22.69 18.93 -11.56
N GLN A 190 22.81 17.68 -12.03
CA GLN A 190 22.15 17.17 -13.23
C GLN A 190 20.62 17.25 -13.09
N LEU A 191 20.09 16.83 -11.95
CA LEU A 191 18.65 16.88 -11.65
C LEU A 191 18.20 18.22 -11.07
N GLY A 192 19.12 19.16 -10.81
CA GLY A 192 18.81 20.35 -10.01
C GLY A 192 18.27 20.01 -8.61
N LEU A 193 18.73 18.90 -8.04
CA LEU A 193 18.18 18.29 -6.82
C LEU A 193 19.20 18.39 -5.67
N SER A 194 18.81 19.02 -4.56
CA SER A 194 19.51 18.88 -3.28
C SER A 194 18.59 18.26 -2.25
N VAL A 195 19.11 17.31 -1.47
CA VAL A 195 18.38 16.67 -0.38
C VAL A 195 19.25 16.71 0.88
N ALA A 196 18.66 17.11 1.99
CA ALA A 196 19.23 16.96 3.33
C ALA A 196 18.25 16.17 4.18
N TRP A 197 18.73 15.32 5.09
CA TRP A 197 17.83 14.53 5.94
C TRP A 197 18.34 14.39 7.37
N SER A 198 17.39 14.09 8.26
CA SER A 198 17.60 13.67 9.62
C SER A 198 17.05 12.24 9.80
N ARG A 199 16.85 11.79 11.03
CA ARG A 199 16.24 10.50 11.31
C ARG A 199 14.76 10.46 10.93
N ARG A 200 14.03 11.57 11.09
CA ARG A 200 12.58 11.59 10.88
C ARG A 200 12.15 12.40 9.66
N SER A 201 12.91 13.39 9.24
CA SER A 201 12.51 14.34 8.19
C SER A 201 13.57 14.50 7.11
N CYS A 202 13.18 15.08 5.99
CA CYS A 202 14.07 15.51 4.93
C CYS A 202 13.62 16.86 4.36
N VAL A 203 14.58 17.58 3.80
CA VAL A 203 14.36 18.80 3.05
C VAL A 203 14.84 18.57 1.64
N ILE A 204 13.94 18.75 0.68
CA ILE A 204 14.23 18.62 -0.74
C ILE A 204 14.17 20.02 -1.36
N ARG A 205 15.22 20.38 -2.09
CA ARG A 205 15.25 21.57 -2.94
C ARG A 205 15.19 21.13 -4.40
N THR A 206 14.20 21.67 -5.12
CA THR A 206 14.01 21.53 -6.56
C THR A 206 14.01 22.93 -7.21
N ALA A 207 13.65 23.02 -8.50
CA ALA A 207 13.54 24.30 -9.19
C ALA A 207 12.37 25.14 -8.67
N SER A 208 11.28 24.50 -8.22
CA SER A 208 10.11 25.19 -7.70
C SER A 208 10.28 25.73 -6.28
N GLY A 209 11.30 25.29 -5.53
CA GLY A 209 11.61 25.79 -4.20
C GLY A 209 12.12 24.73 -3.22
N ILE A 210 11.98 25.01 -1.92
CA ILE A 210 12.42 24.14 -0.84
C ILE A 210 11.19 23.54 -0.14
N THR A 211 11.24 22.24 0.16
CA THR A 211 10.13 21.52 0.79
C THR A 211 10.61 20.63 1.93
N LEU A 212 9.93 20.72 3.07
CA LEU A 212 10.08 19.84 4.23
C LEU A 212 9.10 18.67 4.16
N LEU A 213 9.62 17.45 4.30
CA LEU A 213 8.90 16.19 4.11
C LEU A 213 9.33 15.14 5.14
N PRO A 214 8.55 14.07 5.35
CA PRO A 214 9.01 12.87 6.05
C PRO A 214 10.22 12.24 5.34
N ARG A 215 11.18 11.68 6.10
CA ARG A 215 12.36 10.98 5.53
C ARG A 215 11.97 9.88 4.54
N SER A 216 10.88 9.15 4.80
CA SER A 216 10.37 8.08 3.95
C SER A 216 9.95 8.57 2.55
N TYR A 217 9.72 9.88 2.36
CA TYR A 217 9.45 10.44 1.03
C TYR A 217 10.62 10.24 0.05
N ILE A 218 11.86 10.18 0.55
CA ILE A 218 13.03 9.87 -0.30
C ILE A 218 12.89 8.46 -0.90
N LEU A 219 12.43 7.49 -0.10
CA LEU A 219 12.18 6.12 -0.57
C LEU A 219 11.01 6.07 -1.54
N LEU A 220 9.97 6.90 -1.34
CA LEU A 220 8.87 7.04 -2.30
C LEU A 220 9.39 7.49 -3.66
N VAL A 221 10.19 8.56 -3.72
CA VAL A 221 10.77 9.08 -4.97
C VAL A 221 11.57 7.98 -5.68
N HIS A 222 12.47 7.31 -4.97
CA HIS A 222 13.25 6.21 -5.52
C HIS A 222 12.35 5.09 -6.08
N ASN A 223 11.41 4.58 -5.28
CA ASN A 223 10.59 3.45 -5.69
C ASN A 223 9.67 3.79 -6.86
N LYS A 224 9.09 4.99 -6.89
CA LYS A 224 8.23 5.40 -8.00
C LYS A 224 8.99 5.62 -9.30
N MET A 225 10.25 6.09 -9.23
CA MET A 225 11.13 6.08 -10.41
C MET A 225 11.40 4.66 -10.92
N MET A 226 11.63 3.70 -10.01
CA MET A 226 11.86 2.30 -10.38
C MET A 226 10.59 1.63 -10.95
N ASP A 227 9.42 1.94 -10.39
CA ASP A 227 8.11 1.49 -10.89
C ASP A 227 7.92 1.94 -12.35
N ILE A 228 8.15 3.24 -12.62
CA ILE A 228 8.03 3.80 -13.98
C ILE A 228 9.05 3.18 -14.93
N LEU A 229 10.32 3.02 -14.51
CA LEU A 229 11.33 2.35 -15.32
C LEU A 229 10.91 0.92 -15.68
N SER A 230 10.38 0.17 -14.71
CA SER A 230 9.91 -1.21 -14.92
C SER A 230 8.74 -1.26 -15.89
N VAL A 231 7.78 -0.34 -15.76
CA VAL A 231 6.62 -0.20 -16.66
C VAL A 231 7.06 0.13 -18.09
N LEU A 232 8.00 1.07 -18.27
CA LEU A 232 8.48 1.43 -19.61
C LEU A 232 9.31 0.31 -20.24
N VAL A 233 10.14 -0.41 -19.46
CA VAL A 233 10.86 -1.59 -19.94
C VAL A 233 9.87 -2.67 -20.37
N TYR A 234 8.82 -2.93 -19.58
CA TYR A 234 7.76 -3.86 -19.96
C TYR A 234 7.03 -3.42 -21.23
N ALA A 235 6.66 -2.14 -21.34
CA ALA A 235 6.00 -1.62 -22.53
C ALA A 235 6.88 -1.72 -23.79
N ALA A 236 8.20 -1.51 -23.64
CA ALA A 236 9.18 -1.71 -24.71
C ALA A 236 9.31 -3.18 -25.13
N LEU A 237 9.15 -4.12 -24.18
CA LEU A 237 9.13 -5.56 -24.43
C LEU A 237 7.88 -6.04 -25.17
N CYS A 238 6.81 -5.25 -25.22
CA CYS A 238 5.57 -5.62 -25.90
C CYS A 238 5.62 -5.25 -27.39
N PRO A 239 5.57 -6.22 -28.32
CA PRO A 239 5.48 -5.96 -29.74
C PRO A 239 4.19 -5.19 -30.08
N PRO A 240 4.22 -4.20 -30.99
CA PRO A 240 3.04 -3.43 -31.36
C PRO A 240 1.89 -4.28 -31.92
N GLN A 241 2.21 -5.45 -32.48
CA GLN A 241 1.25 -6.39 -33.05
C GLN A 241 0.27 -6.95 -32.01
N ILE A 242 0.65 -7.01 -30.72
CA ILE A 242 -0.23 -7.54 -29.66
C ILE A 242 -1.44 -6.63 -29.46
N TYR A 243 -1.20 -5.31 -29.41
CA TYR A 243 -2.23 -4.32 -29.12
C TYR A 243 -2.66 -3.49 -30.33
N SER A 244 -2.09 -3.76 -31.52
CA SER A 244 -2.23 -2.90 -32.70
C SER A 244 -1.85 -1.43 -32.45
N LEU A 245 -0.97 -1.21 -31.48
CA LEU A 245 -0.54 0.10 -30.98
C LEU A 245 0.87 -0.03 -30.40
N ASP A 246 1.68 1.01 -30.56
CA ASP A 246 2.93 1.14 -29.80
C ASP A 246 2.64 1.41 -28.31
N LEU A 247 2.66 0.34 -27.51
CA LEU A 247 2.41 0.41 -26.06
C LEU A 247 3.40 1.34 -25.36
N LEU A 248 4.67 1.34 -25.76
CA LEU A 248 5.68 2.20 -25.16
C LEU A 248 5.33 3.68 -25.38
N SER A 249 5.00 4.07 -26.61
CA SER A 249 4.69 5.47 -26.93
C SER A 249 3.46 5.99 -26.18
N ILE A 250 2.38 5.20 -26.10
CA ILE A 250 1.17 5.63 -25.37
C ILE A 250 1.43 5.69 -23.86
N THR A 251 2.20 4.75 -23.31
CA THR A 251 2.54 4.74 -21.89
C THR A 251 3.45 5.92 -21.53
N GLU A 252 4.45 6.27 -22.34
CA GLU A 252 5.28 7.47 -22.11
C GLU A 252 4.43 8.75 -22.08
N LYS A 253 3.52 8.92 -23.03
CA LYS A 253 2.59 10.07 -23.07
C LYS A 253 1.68 10.10 -21.85
N PHE A 254 1.15 8.94 -21.44
CA PHE A 254 0.32 8.83 -20.25
C PHE A 254 1.09 9.21 -18.99
N VAL A 255 2.28 8.65 -18.77
CA VAL A 255 3.10 8.94 -17.57
C VAL A 255 3.47 10.42 -17.53
N PHE A 256 3.82 11.01 -18.67
CA PHE A 256 4.10 12.46 -18.77
C PHE A 256 2.90 13.29 -18.31
N GLU A 257 1.74 13.08 -18.94
CA GLU A 257 0.50 13.79 -18.60
C GLU A 257 0.11 13.57 -17.12
N TRP A 258 0.25 12.34 -16.62
CA TRP A 258 -0.05 11.98 -15.25
C TRP A 258 0.81 12.76 -14.25
N MET A 259 2.11 12.92 -14.54
CA MET A 259 3.04 13.68 -13.69
C MET A 259 2.80 15.19 -13.82
N THR A 260 2.44 15.69 -15.00
CA THR A 260 2.03 17.09 -15.19
C THR A 260 0.79 17.42 -14.35
N LEU A 261 -0.23 16.56 -14.39
CA LEU A 261 -1.43 16.71 -13.56
C LEU A 261 -1.08 16.62 -12.06
N ALA A 262 -0.20 15.69 -11.67
CA ALA A 262 0.24 15.57 -10.28
C ALA A 262 1.00 16.82 -9.79
N GLN A 263 1.83 17.42 -10.65
CA GLN A 263 2.51 18.67 -10.34
C GLN A 263 1.53 19.84 -10.22
N GLN A 264 0.52 19.92 -11.10
CA GLN A 264 -0.45 21.01 -11.11
C GLN A 264 -1.41 20.95 -9.92
N PHE A 265 -2.00 19.78 -9.65
CA PHE A 265 -3.06 19.61 -8.65
C PHE A 265 -2.54 19.25 -7.25
N GLN A 266 -1.26 18.89 -7.10
CA GLN A 266 -0.63 18.58 -5.81
C GLN A 266 -1.45 17.56 -5.00
N GLN A 267 -1.78 17.82 -3.73
CA GLN A 267 -2.56 16.86 -2.93
C GLN A 267 -3.95 16.54 -3.52
N LYS A 268 -4.56 17.49 -4.25
CA LYS A 268 -5.86 17.25 -4.93
C LYS A 268 -5.74 16.27 -6.09
N PHE A 269 -4.53 16.05 -6.62
CA PHE A 269 -4.31 15.06 -7.67
C PHE A 269 -4.69 13.65 -7.22
N PHE A 270 -4.51 13.32 -5.94
CA PHE A 270 -4.84 11.97 -5.45
C PHE A 270 -6.34 11.68 -5.52
N ASP A 271 -7.19 12.70 -5.55
CA ASP A 271 -8.62 12.55 -5.85
C ASP A 271 -8.89 12.23 -7.32
N ILE A 272 -8.11 12.80 -8.24
CA ILE A 272 -8.12 12.45 -9.68
C ILE A 272 -7.67 10.99 -9.85
N SER A 273 -6.54 10.63 -9.24
CA SER A 273 -5.98 9.28 -9.30
C SER A 273 -6.94 8.22 -8.73
N LYS A 274 -7.63 8.54 -7.63
CA LYS A 274 -8.62 7.67 -6.99
C LYS A 274 -9.76 7.28 -7.93
N VAL A 275 -10.27 8.21 -8.72
CA VAL A 275 -11.42 7.95 -9.60
C VAL A 275 -11.03 7.47 -10.99
N TRP A 276 -9.73 7.45 -11.31
CA TRP A 276 -9.22 7.10 -12.64
C TRP A 276 -9.67 5.72 -13.12
N GLU A 277 -9.61 4.71 -12.26
CA GLU A 277 -10.08 3.36 -12.58
C GLU A 277 -11.58 3.36 -12.91
N GLY A 278 -12.38 4.13 -12.17
CA GLY A 278 -13.80 4.34 -12.46
C GLY A 278 -14.05 5.06 -13.78
N ILE A 279 -13.23 6.06 -14.13
CA ILE A 279 -13.28 6.74 -15.43
C ILE A 279 -12.98 5.75 -16.56
N CYS A 280 -11.94 4.93 -16.43
CA CYS A 280 -11.59 3.92 -17.42
C CYS A 280 -12.72 2.89 -17.59
N ILE A 281 -13.32 2.41 -16.48
CA ILE A 281 -14.50 1.52 -16.54
C ILE A 281 -15.66 2.21 -17.26
N GLY A 282 -15.93 3.49 -16.96
CA GLY A 282 -17.00 4.25 -17.61
C GLY A 282 -16.78 4.42 -19.12
N GLU A 283 -15.55 4.74 -19.54
CA GLU A 283 -15.18 4.82 -20.97
C GLU A 283 -15.25 3.45 -21.66
N SER A 284 -14.90 2.35 -20.97
CA SER A 284 -15.06 0.98 -21.46
C SER A 284 -16.53 0.59 -21.65
N LEU A 285 -17.38 0.87 -20.65
CA LEU A 285 -18.82 0.61 -20.73
C LEU A 285 -19.47 1.42 -21.85
N TYR A 286 -19.07 2.68 -22.01
CA TYR A 286 -19.58 3.52 -23.10
C TYR A 286 -19.18 2.97 -24.48
N GLU A 287 -17.95 2.46 -24.64
CA GLU A 287 -17.48 1.87 -25.90
C GLU A 287 -18.18 0.54 -26.25
N VAL A 288 -18.43 -0.31 -25.25
CA VAL A 288 -18.99 -1.67 -25.45
C VAL A 288 -20.52 -1.69 -25.46
N GLU A 289 -21.16 -0.94 -24.54
CA GLU A 289 -22.61 -0.99 -24.29
C GLU A 289 -23.34 0.27 -24.75
N GLY A 290 -22.61 1.33 -25.13
CA GLY A 290 -23.18 2.56 -25.69
C GLY A 290 -23.66 3.59 -24.66
N GLU A 291 -24.54 4.50 -25.10
CA GLU A 291 -24.89 5.72 -24.37
C GLU A 291 -25.70 5.50 -23.08
N GLY A 292 -26.34 4.33 -22.93
CA GLY A 292 -27.07 3.96 -21.71
C GLY A 292 -26.21 3.98 -20.44
N ASN A 293 -24.89 3.77 -20.57
CA ASN A 293 -23.95 3.77 -19.44
C ASN A 293 -23.23 5.11 -19.22
N ARG A 294 -23.61 6.16 -19.95
CA ARG A 294 -22.98 7.48 -19.86
C ARG A 294 -23.24 8.19 -18.52
N GLU A 295 -24.32 7.83 -17.84
CA GLU A 295 -24.69 8.41 -16.54
C GLU A 295 -23.61 8.14 -15.47
N PHE A 296 -23.04 6.93 -15.45
CA PHE A 296 -21.96 6.58 -14.53
C PHE A 296 -20.74 7.50 -14.69
N LEU A 297 -20.29 7.69 -15.94
CA LEU A 297 -19.15 8.56 -16.26
C LEU A 297 -19.45 10.03 -15.94
N ARG A 298 -20.68 10.51 -16.20
CA ARG A 298 -21.10 11.88 -15.87
C ARG A 298 -21.09 12.14 -14.36
N THR A 299 -21.60 11.21 -13.56
CA THR A 299 -21.61 11.32 -12.10
C THR A 299 -20.19 11.38 -11.53
N ILE A 300 -19.28 10.54 -12.04
CA ILE A 300 -17.87 10.58 -11.64
C ILE A 300 -17.23 11.92 -12.02
N ASN A 301 -17.41 12.36 -13.26
CA ASN A 301 -16.80 13.60 -13.75
C ASN A 301 -17.32 14.84 -13.01
N ALA A 302 -18.62 14.87 -12.68
CA ALA A 302 -19.22 15.97 -11.91
C ALA A 302 -18.62 16.05 -10.50
N GLY A 303 -18.57 14.92 -9.78
CA GLY A 303 -17.97 14.87 -8.44
C GLY A 303 -16.47 15.17 -8.45
N LEU A 304 -15.75 14.76 -9.51
CA LEU A 304 -14.34 15.07 -9.67
C LEU A 304 -14.10 16.57 -9.88
N TYR A 305 -14.89 17.20 -10.75
CA TYR A 305 -14.80 18.63 -11.01
C TYR A 305 -15.12 19.46 -9.77
N GLU A 306 -16.18 19.11 -9.04
CA GLU A 306 -16.54 19.79 -7.78
C GLU A 306 -15.40 19.74 -6.75
N LYS A 307 -14.74 18.59 -6.63
CA LYS A 307 -13.69 18.39 -5.62
C LYS A 307 -12.35 19.00 -6.00
N THR A 308 -11.97 18.91 -7.27
CA THR A 308 -10.59 19.20 -7.72
C THR A 308 -10.48 20.38 -8.68
N GLY A 309 -11.58 20.74 -9.35
CA GLY A 309 -11.59 21.66 -10.49
C GLY A 309 -11.08 21.02 -11.80
N PHE A 310 -10.70 19.74 -11.81
CA PHE A 310 -10.23 19.07 -13.01
C PHE A 310 -11.41 18.68 -13.91
N LEU A 311 -11.35 19.12 -15.17
CA LEU A 311 -12.33 18.76 -16.19
C LEU A 311 -11.76 17.63 -17.06
N TYR A 312 -12.28 16.41 -16.88
CA TYR A 312 -11.90 15.27 -17.71
C TYR A 312 -12.36 15.44 -19.17
N GLU A 313 -13.56 15.96 -19.37
CA GLU A 313 -14.14 16.18 -20.69
C GLU A 313 -13.32 17.20 -21.49
N GLY A 314 -12.70 16.75 -22.59
CA GLY A 314 -11.83 17.59 -23.42
C GLY A 314 -10.36 17.64 -22.96
N SER A 315 -10.00 16.98 -21.86
CA SER A 315 -8.61 16.89 -21.40
C SER A 315 -7.73 16.05 -22.33
N HIS A 316 -6.41 16.28 -22.28
CA HIS A 316 -5.43 15.43 -22.97
C HIS A 316 -5.47 13.99 -22.42
N LEU A 317 -5.67 13.83 -21.11
CA LEU A 317 -5.87 12.53 -20.47
C LEU A 317 -7.03 11.73 -21.09
N ARG A 318 -8.16 12.39 -21.40
CA ARG A 318 -9.29 11.75 -22.11
C ARG A 318 -8.90 11.33 -23.53
N GLN A 319 -8.17 12.16 -24.25
CA GLN A 319 -7.70 11.84 -25.60
C GLN A 319 -6.82 10.59 -25.59
N LEU A 320 -5.86 10.50 -24.66
CA LEU A 320 -5.00 9.33 -24.48
C LEU A 320 -5.84 8.07 -24.18
N CYS A 321 -6.77 8.15 -23.21
CA CYS A 321 -7.64 7.06 -22.82
C CYS A 321 -8.50 6.52 -23.97
N ARG A 322 -9.14 7.41 -24.74
CA ARG A 322 -10.03 7.04 -25.85
C ARG A 322 -9.28 6.62 -27.11
N SER A 323 -8.01 7.01 -27.25
CA SER A 323 -7.15 6.55 -28.35
C SER A 323 -6.60 5.14 -28.15
N ALA A 324 -6.60 4.65 -26.90
CA ALA A 324 -6.08 3.33 -26.57
C ALA A 324 -7.14 2.24 -26.77
N PRO A 325 -6.77 1.07 -27.33
CA PRO A 325 -7.64 -0.11 -27.34
C PRO A 325 -8.08 -0.50 -25.92
N LEU A 326 -9.24 -1.16 -25.81
CA LEU A 326 -9.85 -1.53 -24.53
C LEU A 326 -8.87 -2.19 -23.54
N ALA A 327 -8.08 -3.16 -23.99
CA ALA A 327 -7.08 -3.83 -23.16
C ALA A 327 -6.02 -2.85 -22.63
N VAL A 328 -5.48 -2.00 -23.50
CA VAL A 328 -4.46 -1.00 -23.14
C VAL A 328 -5.05 0.06 -22.20
N LYS A 329 -6.32 0.46 -22.38
CA LYS A 329 -7.01 1.39 -21.48
C LYS A 329 -6.99 0.91 -20.04
N HIS A 330 -7.25 -0.39 -19.82
CA HIS A 330 -7.20 -1.00 -18.49
C HIS A 330 -5.77 -1.12 -17.95
N GLU A 331 -4.77 -1.44 -18.78
CA GLU A 331 -3.36 -1.41 -18.37
C GLU A 331 -2.92 0.00 -17.92
N LEU A 332 -3.30 1.04 -18.67
CA LEU A 332 -3.05 2.44 -18.27
C LEU A 332 -3.82 2.82 -16.99
N SER A 333 -5.00 2.25 -16.76
CA SER A 333 -5.78 2.47 -15.53
C SER A 333 -5.04 1.97 -14.28
N CYS A 334 -4.33 0.85 -14.39
CA CYS A 334 -3.53 0.28 -13.31
C CYS A 334 -2.34 1.18 -12.91
N LEU A 335 -1.94 2.12 -13.76
CA LEU A 335 -0.88 3.08 -13.49
C LEU A 335 -1.34 4.27 -12.62
N SER A 336 -2.58 4.30 -12.11
CA SER A 336 -3.07 5.39 -11.25
C SER A 336 -2.11 5.75 -10.09
N LYS A 337 -1.37 4.77 -9.57
CA LYS A 337 -0.50 4.88 -8.38
C LYS A 337 0.96 5.23 -8.67
N ILE A 338 1.36 5.43 -9.93
CA ILE A 338 2.76 5.69 -10.28
C ILE A 338 3.26 7.05 -9.78
N ALA A 339 2.34 7.99 -9.52
CA ALA A 339 2.65 9.32 -9.01
C ALA A 339 2.93 9.35 -7.50
N GLY A 340 2.80 8.24 -6.77
CA GLY A 340 3.08 8.18 -5.34
C GLY A 340 1.81 8.10 -4.49
N HIS A 341 1.88 8.65 -3.28
CA HIS A 341 0.88 8.50 -2.23
C HIS A 341 0.57 9.87 -1.58
N PRO A 342 -0.70 10.12 -1.19
CA PRO A 342 -1.08 11.36 -0.52
C PRO A 342 -0.47 11.45 0.88
N PHE A 343 -0.36 12.67 1.40
CA PHE A 343 -0.18 12.86 2.84
C PHE A 343 -1.52 12.61 3.53
N VAL A 344 -1.54 11.65 4.46
CA VAL A 344 -2.73 11.27 5.20
C VAL A 344 -2.91 12.21 6.39
N ASP A 345 -4.06 12.86 6.43
CA ASP A 345 -4.57 13.56 7.61
C ASP A 345 -5.27 12.58 8.54
N MET A 346 -4.62 12.26 9.66
CA MET A 346 -5.13 11.31 10.63
C MET A 346 -6.31 11.85 11.43
N GLU A 347 -6.34 13.16 11.68
CA GLU A 347 -7.38 13.80 12.49
C GLU A 347 -8.68 13.89 11.69
N LEU A 348 -8.60 14.38 10.44
CA LEU A 348 -9.74 14.40 9.53
C LEU A 348 -10.27 12.99 9.25
N THR A 349 -9.36 12.00 9.12
CA THR A 349 -9.75 10.60 8.93
C THR A 349 -10.50 10.04 10.14
N ALA A 350 -10.01 10.33 11.36
CA ALA A 350 -10.66 9.90 12.60
C ALA A 350 -12.04 10.56 12.76
N GLU A 351 -12.13 11.85 12.45
CA GLU A 351 -13.39 12.60 12.52
C GLU A 351 -14.42 12.08 11.51
N THR A 352 -14.02 11.87 10.25
CA THR A 352 -14.88 11.29 9.22
C THR A 352 -15.38 9.90 9.62
N LEU A 353 -14.50 9.09 10.23
CA LEU A 353 -14.86 7.77 10.74
C LEU A 353 -15.84 7.88 11.91
N ARG A 354 -15.60 8.80 12.85
CA ARG A 354 -16.48 9.07 13.98
C ARG A 354 -17.88 9.38 13.49
N ILE A 355 -18.03 10.36 12.58
CA ILE A 355 -19.31 10.74 11.98
C ILE A 355 -20.02 9.51 11.39
N LYS A 356 -19.34 8.71 10.56
CA LYS A 356 -19.94 7.53 9.89
C LYS A 356 -20.33 6.39 10.84
N VAL A 357 -19.64 6.28 11.97
CA VAL A 357 -19.88 5.22 12.97
C VAL A 357 -20.95 5.65 13.96
N THR A 358 -21.04 6.94 14.30
CA THR A 358 -22.04 7.50 15.21
C THR A 358 -23.29 8.01 14.51
N GLU A 359 -23.34 7.97 13.18
CA GLU A 359 -24.53 8.31 12.38
C GLU A 359 -25.71 7.43 12.77
N ASP A 360 -26.85 8.05 13.07
CA ASP A 360 -28.11 7.36 13.32
C ASP A 360 -28.57 6.65 12.06
N LYS A 361 -28.57 5.32 12.09
CA LYS A 361 -29.01 4.48 10.97
C LYS A 361 -30.42 4.01 11.19
N PHE A 362 -31.32 4.36 10.28
CA PHE A 362 -32.67 3.80 10.28
C PHE A 362 -32.64 2.33 9.87
N ILE A 363 -32.92 1.45 10.83
CA ILE A 363 -32.94 -0.01 10.60
C ILE A 363 -34.38 -0.45 10.35
N ASN A 364 -34.64 -0.96 9.14
CA ASN A 364 -35.92 -1.60 8.85
C ASN A 364 -35.94 -3.02 9.43
N ILE A 365 -36.63 -3.20 10.56
CA ILE A 365 -36.72 -4.47 11.29
C ILE A 365 -37.25 -5.61 10.39
N GLY A 366 -38.25 -5.36 9.54
CA GLY A 366 -38.77 -6.38 8.63
C GLY A 366 -37.73 -6.88 7.60
N LYS A 367 -36.81 -6.01 7.16
CA LYS A 367 -35.67 -6.43 6.32
C LYS A 367 -34.64 -7.25 7.09
N VAL A 368 -34.39 -6.90 8.36
CA VAL A 368 -33.48 -7.65 9.24
C VAL A 368 -34.02 -9.06 9.50
N GLU A 369 -35.30 -9.18 9.85
CA GLU A 369 -35.96 -10.47 10.04
C GLU A 369 -35.89 -11.30 8.76
N ARG A 370 -36.23 -10.71 7.61
CA ARG A 370 -36.14 -11.41 6.33
C ARG A 370 -34.72 -11.88 6.00
N ALA A 371 -33.69 -11.09 6.33
CA ALA A 371 -32.30 -11.48 6.17
C ALA A 371 -31.93 -12.67 7.08
N LYS A 372 -32.39 -12.67 8.34
CA LYS A 372 -32.25 -13.83 9.27
C LYS A 372 -32.86 -15.09 8.67
N LEU A 373 -34.04 -15.02 8.09
CA LEU A 373 -34.70 -16.19 7.48
C LEU A 373 -33.92 -16.75 6.29
N TYR A 374 -33.37 -15.88 5.44
CA TYR A 374 -32.48 -16.31 4.34
C TYR A 374 -31.17 -16.93 4.86
N ALA A 375 -30.62 -16.41 5.95
CA ALA A 375 -29.46 -17.00 6.60
C ALA A 375 -29.77 -18.41 7.12
N THR A 376 -30.92 -18.60 7.78
CA THR A 376 -31.39 -19.92 8.25
C THR A 376 -31.58 -20.90 7.10
N GLU A 377 -32.27 -20.49 6.02
CA GLU A 377 -32.45 -21.31 4.81
C GLU A 377 -31.09 -21.72 4.22
N SER A 378 -30.18 -20.76 4.06
CA SER A 378 -28.87 -21.00 3.46
C SER A 378 -28.03 -21.95 4.32
N PHE A 379 -28.04 -21.77 5.65
CA PHE A 379 -27.31 -22.62 6.58
C PHE A 379 -27.79 -24.08 6.48
N ILE A 380 -29.11 -24.30 6.51
CA ILE A 380 -29.71 -25.64 6.38
C ILE A 380 -29.27 -26.32 5.07
N ARG A 381 -29.32 -25.59 3.96
CA ARG A 381 -29.00 -26.13 2.63
C ARG A 381 -27.53 -26.49 2.50
N GLU A 382 -26.63 -25.62 2.96
CA GLU A 382 -25.19 -25.87 2.90
C GLU A 382 -24.75 -26.94 3.90
N TYR A 383 -25.30 -26.97 5.12
CA TYR A 383 -25.04 -28.02 6.09
C TYR A 383 -25.45 -29.39 5.52
N ARG A 384 -26.64 -29.49 4.91
CA ARG A 384 -27.08 -30.73 4.25
C ARG A 384 -26.17 -31.16 3.12
N LYS A 385 -25.72 -30.21 2.29
CA LYS A 385 -24.80 -30.50 1.18
C LYS A 385 -23.45 -31.02 1.66
N ARG A 386 -22.95 -30.49 2.77
CA ARG A 386 -21.64 -30.85 3.36
C ARG A 386 -21.70 -32.14 4.17
N GLU A 387 -22.62 -32.23 5.11
CA GLU A 387 -22.72 -33.32 6.10
C GLU A 387 -23.65 -34.45 5.65
N GLY A 388 -24.32 -34.30 4.49
CA GLY A 388 -25.25 -35.28 3.93
C GLY A 388 -26.57 -35.40 4.69
N LYS A 389 -26.77 -34.63 5.77
CA LYS A 389 -27.97 -34.66 6.62
C LYS A 389 -28.41 -33.25 7.02
N TRP A 390 -29.69 -33.07 7.36
CA TRP A 390 -30.16 -31.79 7.91
C TRP A 390 -29.47 -31.46 9.24
N PRO A 391 -29.24 -30.17 9.54
CA PRO A 391 -28.80 -29.79 10.87
C PRO A 391 -29.89 -30.12 11.91
N PRO A 392 -29.50 -30.41 13.15
CA PRO A 392 -30.40 -30.40 14.30
C PRO A 392 -31.23 -29.12 14.34
N VAL A 393 -32.55 -29.25 14.25
CA VAL A 393 -33.50 -28.13 14.32
C VAL A 393 -34.69 -28.45 15.21
N GLN A 394 -35.18 -27.44 15.91
CA GLN A 394 -36.44 -27.46 16.63
C GLN A 394 -37.46 -26.59 15.90
N PHE A 395 -38.58 -27.19 15.50
CA PHE A 395 -39.71 -26.47 14.91
C PHE A 395 -40.63 -25.98 16.01
N GLN A 396 -41.04 -24.71 15.92
CA GLN A 396 -42.08 -24.16 16.79
C GLN A 396 -43.48 -24.59 16.34
N LEU A 397 -44.47 -24.45 17.23
CA LEU A 397 -45.87 -24.78 16.93
C LEU A 397 -46.36 -23.99 15.71
N GLY A 398 -47.00 -24.67 14.75
CA GLY A 398 -47.47 -24.06 13.51
C GLY A 398 -46.43 -23.97 12.39
N ALA A 399 -45.25 -24.58 12.55
CA ALA A 399 -44.27 -24.68 11.48
C ALA A 399 -44.84 -25.36 10.23
N ASN A 400 -44.38 -24.91 9.06
CA ASN A 400 -44.90 -25.38 7.78
C ASN A 400 -44.68 -26.91 7.62
N PRO A 401 -45.75 -27.71 7.37
CA PRO A 401 -45.65 -29.16 7.24
C PRO A 401 -44.67 -29.62 6.14
N SER A 402 -44.55 -28.86 5.05
CA SER A 402 -43.59 -29.14 3.97
C SER A 402 -42.16 -29.04 4.45
N LEU A 403 -41.86 -28.08 5.34
CA LEU A 403 -40.53 -27.88 5.89
C LEU A 403 -40.17 -28.98 6.90
N ILE A 404 -41.14 -29.42 7.70
CA ILE A 404 -40.99 -30.58 8.60
C ILE A 404 -40.72 -31.85 7.79
N ALA A 405 -41.51 -32.11 6.75
CA ALA A 405 -41.32 -33.24 5.85
C ALA A 405 -39.96 -33.19 5.12
N ALA A 406 -39.49 -32.00 4.75
CA ALA A 406 -38.18 -31.82 4.12
C ALA A 406 -37.05 -32.25 5.07
N ARG A 407 -37.13 -31.91 6.37
CA ARG A 407 -36.20 -32.39 7.40
C ARG A 407 -36.27 -33.91 7.52
N ASP A 408 -37.47 -34.46 7.71
CA ASP A 408 -37.66 -35.89 8.01
C ASP A 408 -37.20 -36.79 6.86
N GLN A 409 -37.33 -36.32 5.62
CA GLN A 409 -36.87 -37.03 4.43
C GLN A 409 -35.46 -36.63 3.99
N ASN A 410 -34.80 -35.75 4.77
CA ASN A 410 -33.48 -35.23 4.47
C ASN A 410 -33.38 -34.61 3.05
N LYS A 411 -34.43 -33.91 2.59
CA LYS A 411 -34.53 -33.31 1.25
C LYS A 411 -34.10 -31.85 1.24
N ASP A 412 -33.66 -31.35 0.07
CA ASP A 412 -33.42 -29.91 -0.08
C ASP A 412 -34.76 -29.15 0.04
N PRO A 413 -34.86 -28.11 0.87
CA PRO A 413 -36.03 -27.25 0.92
C PRO A 413 -36.42 -26.59 -0.41
N LYS A 414 -35.53 -26.51 -1.40
CA LYS A 414 -35.83 -26.01 -2.77
C LYS A 414 -36.04 -27.13 -3.79
N ASN A 415 -36.15 -28.38 -3.35
CA ASN A 415 -36.34 -29.50 -4.26
C ASN A 415 -37.74 -29.43 -4.91
N ILE A 416 -37.76 -29.41 -6.24
CA ILE A 416 -39.00 -29.28 -7.03
C ILE A 416 -39.95 -30.46 -6.78
N THR A 417 -39.43 -31.69 -6.69
CA THR A 417 -40.26 -32.88 -6.45
C THR A 417 -40.88 -32.84 -5.06
N HIS A 418 -40.13 -32.40 -4.05
CA HIS A 418 -40.63 -32.19 -2.69
C HIS A 418 -41.77 -31.16 -2.67
N HIS A 419 -41.58 -30.02 -3.34
CA HIS A 419 -42.62 -28.97 -3.43
C HIS A 419 -43.89 -29.44 -4.11
N LYS A 420 -43.80 -30.30 -5.12
CA LYS A 420 -44.98 -30.88 -5.78
C LYS A 420 -45.78 -31.78 -4.84
N GLN A 421 -45.14 -32.47 -3.92
CA GLN A 421 -45.78 -33.44 -3.04
C GLN A 421 -46.28 -32.83 -1.72
N TYR A 422 -45.50 -31.93 -1.11
CA TYR A 422 -45.78 -31.39 0.22
C TYR A 422 -46.12 -29.89 0.22
N GLY A 423 -46.04 -29.23 -0.93
CA GLY A 423 -46.29 -27.79 -1.08
C GLY A 423 -45.01 -26.95 -1.06
N ALA A 424 -45.11 -25.72 -1.56
CA ALA A 424 -43.99 -24.79 -1.63
C ALA A 424 -43.62 -24.25 -0.24
N ILE A 425 -42.31 -24.17 0.00
CA ILE A 425 -41.73 -23.57 1.22
C ILE A 425 -41.39 -22.11 0.88
N ARG A 426 -41.98 -21.18 1.62
CA ARG A 426 -41.73 -19.73 1.54
C ARG A 426 -40.68 -19.34 2.56
N ILE A 427 -40.02 -18.21 2.32
CA ILE A 427 -39.00 -17.71 3.24
C ILE A 427 -39.56 -17.43 4.65
N ALA A 428 -40.82 -17.01 4.75
CA ALA A 428 -41.50 -16.76 6.02
C ALA A 428 -41.65 -18.02 6.89
N ASP A 429 -41.68 -19.22 6.28
CA ASP A 429 -41.83 -20.48 7.01
C ASP A 429 -40.63 -20.79 7.91
N TYR A 430 -39.45 -20.23 7.58
CA TYR A 430 -38.24 -20.35 8.40
C TYR A 430 -38.31 -19.56 9.72
N ALA A 431 -39.32 -18.70 9.92
CA ALA A 431 -39.48 -17.94 11.15
C ALA A 431 -39.72 -18.83 12.37
N LEU A 432 -40.30 -20.01 12.14
CA LEU A 432 -40.63 -21.01 13.16
C LEU A 432 -39.56 -22.11 13.30
N VAL A 433 -38.34 -21.84 12.84
CA VAL A 433 -37.20 -22.77 12.87
C VAL A 433 -36.12 -22.26 13.80
N ASN A 434 -35.80 -23.05 14.82
CA ASN A 434 -34.66 -22.82 15.71
C ASN A 434 -33.57 -23.83 15.41
N LEU A 435 -32.39 -23.35 14.99
CA LEU A 435 -31.21 -24.18 14.83
C LEU A 435 -30.68 -24.60 16.21
N LEU A 436 -30.38 -25.88 16.38
CA LEU A 436 -29.75 -26.41 17.60
C LEU A 436 -28.23 -26.52 17.40
N PRO A 437 -27.45 -26.62 18.49
CA PRO A 437 -26.01 -26.80 18.42
C PRO A 437 -25.64 -28.02 17.55
N CYS A 438 -24.78 -27.81 16.56
CA CYS A 438 -24.42 -28.85 15.57
C CYS A 438 -23.01 -28.73 15.00
N LEU A 439 -22.23 -27.79 15.52
CA LEU A 439 -20.81 -27.60 15.23
C LEU A 439 -20.07 -27.62 16.57
N GLU A 440 -18.99 -28.39 16.63
CA GLU A 440 -18.09 -28.40 17.78
C GLU A 440 -17.01 -27.32 17.60
N PHE A 441 -16.59 -26.71 18.70
CA PHE A 441 -15.52 -25.73 18.70
C PHE A 441 -14.20 -26.44 18.96
N ASP A 442 -13.37 -26.57 17.92
CA ASP A 442 -12.05 -27.18 18.02
C ASP A 442 -11.07 -26.22 18.69
N TRP A 443 -10.64 -26.56 19.90
CA TRP A 443 -9.64 -25.80 20.63
C TRP A 443 -8.26 -26.06 20.05
N VAL A 444 -7.66 -25.04 19.40
CA VAL A 444 -6.29 -25.13 18.92
C VAL A 444 -5.34 -25.09 20.12
N GLU A 445 -4.62 -26.19 20.39
CA GLU A 445 -3.72 -26.26 21.54
C GLU A 445 -2.38 -25.56 21.28
N ASN A 446 -1.76 -25.87 20.14
CA ASN A 446 -0.56 -25.19 19.68
C ASN A 446 -0.91 -24.23 18.56
N PHE A 447 -1.12 -22.95 18.92
CA PHE A 447 -1.49 -21.91 17.96
C PHE A 447 -0.26 -21.25 17.31
N VAL A 448 0.97 -21.53 17.78
CA VAL A 448 2.23 -20.93 17.29
C VAL A 448 2.41 -21.03 15.77
N PRO A 449 2.16 -22.19 15.12
CA PRO A 449 2.25 -22.31 13.65
C PRO A 449 1.30 -21.40 12.88
N PHE A 450 0.24 -20.91 13.53
CA PHE A 450 -0.77 -20.05 12.93
C PHE A 450 -0.52 -18.56 13.20
N ILE A 451 0.43 -18.22 14.09
CA ILE A 451 0.79 -16.84 14.38
C ILE A 451 1.57 -16.26 13.22
N LYS A 452 1.06 -15.17 12.65
CA LYS A 452 1.83 -14.32 11.74
C LYS A 452 2.42 -13.18 12.55
N ASP A 453 3.71 -12.93 12.35
CA ASP A 453 4.37 -11.81 13.00
C ASP A 453 3.80 -10.47 12.51
N ARG A 454 3.01 -9.84 13.37
CA ARG A 454 2.28 -8.61 13.11
C ARG A 454 2.37 -7.72 14.34
N THR A 455 2.31 -6.42 14.13
CA THR A 455 2.19 -5.46 15.24
C THR A 455 0.89 -5.69 16.00
N VAL A 456 0.98 -5.79 17.32
CA VAL A 456 -0.15 -5.82 18.26
C VAL A 456 -0.15 -4.54 19.09
N SER A 457 -1.33 -4.14 19.58
CA SER A 457 -1.44 -2.98 20.46
C SER A 457 -1.22 -3.41 21.91
N PHE A 458 -0.74 -2.48 22.73
CA PHE A 458 -0.66 -2.68 24.18
C PHE A 458 -2.05 -2.78 24.81
N LEU A 459 -2.09 -3.24 26.06
CA LEU A 459 -3.30 -3.21 26.89
C LEU A 459 -3.73 -1.75 27.15
N ARG A 460 -5.00 -1.56 27.51
CA ARG A 460 -5.57 -0.21 27.69
C ARG A 460 -4.75 0.70 28.58
N ASP A 461 -4.35 0.22 29.74
CA ASP A 461 -3.63 1.03 30.73
C ASP A 461 -2.24 1.43 30.24
N GLU A 462 -1.55 0.53 29.52
CA GLU A 462 -0.27 0.82 28.89
C GLU A 462 -0.42 1.81 27.73
N VAL A 463 -1.47 1.70 26.92
CA VAL A 463 -1.77 2.68 25.87
C VAL A 463 -2.00 4.07 26.49
N LEU A 464 -2.75 4.16 27.58
CA LEU A 464 -2.99 5.44 28.27
C LEU A 464 -1.68 6.04 28.79
N LYS A 465 -0.84 5.25 29.47
CA LYS A 465 0.47 5.70 29.94
C LYS A 465 1.40 6.16 28.81
N VAL A 466 1.40 5.47 27.67
CA VAL A 466 2.30 5.79 26.54
C VAL A 466 1.86 7.03 25.77
N TYR A 467 0.55 7.24 25.59
CA TYR A 467 0.02 8.26 24.69
C TYR A 467 -0.63 9.45 25.40
N PHE A 468 -0.99 9.31 26.67
CA PHE A 468 -1.62 10.32 27.51
C PHE A 468 -0.96 10.35 28.89
N PRO A 469 0.34 10.69 28.97
CA PRO A 469 1.03 10.78 30.26
C PRO A 469 0.33 11.81 31.14
N GLU A 470 0.01 11.44 32.38
CA GLU A 470 -0.67 12.32 33.34
C GLU A 470 0.32 13.32 33.98
N ASP A 471 1.62 13.01 33.98
CA ASP A 471 2.68 13.80 34.59
C ASP A 471 3.74 14.32 33.58
N GLU A 472 4.27 15.53 33.81
CA GLU A 472 5.36 16.11 33.02
C GLU A 472 6.66 15.28 33.11
N GLU A 473 6.90 14.57 34.22
CA GLU A 473 8.05 13.65 34.37
C GLU A 473 7.95 12.39 33.49
N ASP A 474 6.73 11.91 33.20
CA ASP A 474 6.48 10.82 32.26
C ASP A 474 6.64 11.29 30.79
N SER A 475 6.44 12.60 30.57
CA SER A 475 6.54 13.26 29.27
C SER A 475 7.98 13.43 28.79
N GLU A 476 8.97 13.42 29.70
CA GLU A 476 10.41 13.53 29.41
C GLU A 476 11.08 12.20 28.96
N GLY A 477 10.30 11.22 28.48
CA GLY A 477 10.84 10.08 27.72
C GLY A 477 11.44 8.94 28.55
N LYS A 478 11.02 8.77 29.81
CA LYS A 478 11.43 7.65 30.66
C LYS A 478 10.67 6.35 30.41
N TYR A 479 9.36 6.40 30.15
CA TYR A 479 8.61 5.18 29.86
C TYR A 479 8.81 4.74 28.40
N ARG A 480 9.70 3.76 28.21
CA ARG A 480 9.85 3.05 26.94
C ARG A 480 9.25 1.67 27.10
N PRO A 481 8.07 1.40 26.54
CA PRO A 481 7.47 0.08 26.64
C PRO A 481 8.39 -0.96 25.97
N ASP A 482 8.38 -2.19 26.46
CA ASP A 482 9.20 -3.24 25.89
C ASP A 482 8.73 -3.52 24.46
N TRP A 483 9.63 -3.28 23.51
CA TRP A 483 9.37 -3.47 22.09
C TRP A 483 8.97 -4.92 21.78
N SER A 484 9.39 -5.90 22.62
CA SER A 484 9.04 -7.30 22.49
C SER A 484 7.52 -7.56 22.59
N GLN A 485 6.79 -6.72 23.32
CA GLN A 485 5.33 -6.81 23.48
C GLN A 485 4.55 -6.28 22.26
N THR A 486 5.22 -5.54 21.36
CA THR A 486 4.54 -4.89 20.23
C THR A 486 4.39 -5.78 19.00
N ARG A 487 4.91 -7.03 19.05
CA ARG A 487 4.91 -7.98 17.93
C ARG A 487 4.30 -9.30 18.39
N ALA A 488 3.25 -9.76 17.69
CA ALA A 488 2.53 -10.98 18.04
C ALA A 488 3.46 -12.19 18.21
N LEU A 489 4.40 -12.39 17.29
CA LEU A 489 5.29 -13.54 17.37
C LEU A 489 6.24 -13.45 18.57
N LEU A 490 6.78 -12.27 18.85
CA LEU A 490 7.68 -12.08 19.99
C LEU A 490 6.94 -12.16 21.32
N LEU A 491 5.73 -11.62 21.39
CA LEU A 491 4.85 -11.74 22.55
C LEU A 491 4.68 -13.21 22.90
N TYR A 492 4.26 -14.04 21.95
CA TYR A 492 4.00 -15.46 22.19
C TYR A 492 5.26 -16.34 22.34
N LEU A 493 6.43 -15.88 21.92
CA LEU A 493 7.69 -16.61 22.09
C LEU A 493 8.46 -16.24 23.37
N LEU A 494 8.31 -15.01 23.85
CA LEU A 494 9.15 -14.45 24.92
C LEU A 494 8.39 -14.22 26.21
N TRP A 495 7.06 -14.16 26.18
CA TRP A 495 6.24 -13.87 27.36
C TRP A 495 5.67 -15.13 28.00
N PRO A 496 5.44 -15.11 29.33
CA PRO A 496 4.91 -16.25 30.04
C PRO A 496 3.46 -16.59 29.65
N ASN A 497 3.08 -17.85 29.88
CA ASN A 497 1.82 -18.43 29.44
C ASN A 497 0.59 -17.80 30.11
N ASP A 498 0.71 -17.27 31.32
CA ASP A 498 -0.35 -16.57 32.03
C ASP A 498 -0.83 -15.30 31.31
N VAL A 499 0.07 -14.63 30.57
CA VAL A 499 -0.25 -13.47 29.73
C VAL A 499 -0.78 -13.88 28.36
N THR A 500 -0.47 -15.09 27.90
CA THR A 500 -0.69 -15.53 26.51
C THR A 500 -1.67 -16.69 26.37
N ASP A 501 -2.36 -17.10 27.44
CA ASP A 501 -3.34 -18.19 27.42
C ASP A 501 -4.60 -17.81 26.63
N HIS A 502 -4.58 -18.13 25.34
CA HIS A 502 -5.70 -17.88 24.43
C HIS A 502 -6.90 -18.79 24.71
N LYS A 503 -6.71 -19.97 25.32
CA LYS A 503 -7.83 -20.88 25.63
C LYS A 503 -8.67 -20.29 26.75
N GLU A 504 -8.02 -19.83 27.81
CA GLU A 504 -8.70 -19.22 28.94
C GLU A 504 -9.43 -17.94 28.53
N TYR A 505 -8.78 -17.08 27.74
CA TYR A 505 -9.43 -15.92 27.14
C TYR A 505 -10.70 -16.29 26.34
N MET A 506 -10.63 -17.30 25.48
CA MET A 506 -11.77 -17.73 24.67
C MET A 506 -12.90 -18.34 25.51
N LYS A 507 -12.59 -19.04 26.61
CA LYS A 507 -13.61 -19.52 27.55
C LYS A 507 -14.33 -18.36 28.23
N GLN A 508 -13.60 -17.36 28.73
CA GLN A 508 -14.15 -16.16 29.34
C GLN A 508 -15.01 -15.36 28.34
N PHE A 509 -14.59 -15.27 27.08
CA PHE A 509 -15.35 -14.64 26.01
C PHE A 509 -16.68 -15.37 25.73
N VAL A 510 -16.66 -16.70 25.66
CA VAL A 510 -17.87 -17.51 25.46
C VAL A 510 -18.80 -17.46 26.68
N ALA A 511 -18.24 -17.38 27.88
CA ALA A 511 -18.99 -17.23 29.13
C ALA A 511 -19.61 -15.82 29.30
N GLY A 512 -19.17 -14.83 28.51
CA GLY A 512 -19.68 -13.46 28.58
C GLY A 512 -19.10 -12.65 29.75
N GLU A 513 -17.89 -12.98 30.20
CA GLU A 513 -17.19 -12.27 31.29
C GLU A 513 -16.54 -10.97 30.78
N TRP A 514 -17.37 -10.03 30.33
CA TRP A 514 -16.93 -8.83 29.61
C TRP A 514 -15.95 -7.94 30.40
N ASP A 515 -16.09 -7.86 31.72
CA ASP A 515 -15.22 -7.02 32.57
C ASP A 515 -13.75 -7.46 32.52
N LEU A 516 -13.49 -8.77 32.40
CA LEU A 516 -12.14 -9.33 32.27
C LEU A 516 -11.55 -9.10 30.87
N ILE A 517 -12.41 -8.89 29.86
CA ILE A 517 -12.03 -8.74 28.45
C ILE A 517 -11.86 -7.27 28.09
N CYS A 518 -12.59 -6.36 28.75
CA CYS A 518 -12.55 -4.92 28.52
C CYS A 518 -11.15 -4.30 28.45
N PRO A 519 -10.15 -4.69 29.28
CA PRO A 519 -8.79 -4.17 29.20
C PRO A 519 -8.07 -4.46 27.86
N TYR A 520 -8.48 -5.51 27.15
CA TYR A 520 -7.95 -5.90 25.83
C TYR A 520 -8.61 -5.14 24.66
N LEU A 521 -9.73 -4.45 24.91
CA LEU A 521 -10.54 -3.82 23.86
C LEU A 521 -10.05 -2.39 23.53
N VAL A 522 -8.80 -2.29 23.07
CA VAL A 522 -8.28 -1.04 22.49
C VAL A 522 -8.08 -1.19 20.99
N ILE A 523 -8.78 -0.36 20.23
CA ILE A 523 -8.63 -0.29 18.78
C ILE A 523 -7.75 0.92 18.45
N ARG A 524 -6.47 0.66 18.17
CA ARG A 524 -5.57 1.68 17.65
C ARG A 524 -5.71 1.82 16.14
N LEU A 525 -6.08 3.02 15.70
CA LEU A 525 -6.07 3.38 14.29
C LEU A 525 -4.63 3.68 13.86
N VAL A 526 -4.05 2.79 13.05
CA VAL A 526 -2.71 2.97 12.46
C VAL A 526 -2.86 3.19 10.96
N PRO A 527 -2.26 4.26 10.39
CA PRO A 527 -2.22 4.41 8.95
C PRO A 527 -1.27 3.36 8.39
N LYS A 528 -1.85 2.28 7.87
CA LYS A 528 -1.13 1.33 7.03
C LYS A 528 -1.42 1.68 5.59
N GLU A 529 -0.41 1.62 4.74
CA GLU A 529 -0.64 1.67 3.31
C GLU A 529 -1.60 0.54 2.93
N ARG A 530 -2.71 0.89 2.28
CA ARG A 530 -3.51 -0.07 1.53
C ARG A 530 -4.38 0.58 0.46
N ASN A 531 -3.75 1.43 -0.37
CA ASN A 531 -4.26 2.09 -1.58
C ASN A 531 -4.63 3.57 -1.44
N ILE A 532 -4.46 4.31 -2.55
CA ILE A 532 -5.13 5.60 -2.81
C ILE A 532 -6.62 5.33 -2.59
N ARG A 533 -7.19 5.92 -1.53
CA ARG A 533 -8.50 5.53 -1.02
C ARG A 533 -9.55 6.57 -1.24
#